data_AF-A0A935Z9B9-F1
#
_entry.id   AF-A0A935Z9B9-F1
#
_cell.length_a   1.000
_cell.length_b   1.000
_cell.length_c   1.000
_cell.angle_alpha   90.00
_cell.angle_beta   90.00
_cell.angle_gamma   90.00
#
_symmetry.space_group_name_H-M   'P 1'
#
loop_
_entity.id
_entity.type
_entity.pdbx_description
1 polymer ?
#
loop_
_entity_poly.entity_id
_entity_poly.type
_entity_poly.pdbx_seq_one_letter_code
_entity_poly.pdbx_strand_id
1 'polypeptide(L)'
;MARVVRSVVRSFKAKYWKEAAAFVKLGGHAVYWESPNRARLVVPAPKQNDDWTDLGIWSIFDLGLDRWTVRKDGKFPGLATVKVPDDALHIVRRRAERDSIHPEATRKVSFDCLACGACCRDNEVVLDDEDKARFREAGREDLLKKPWSKRKDGKVILTLKENGRCHHLKRDNKCAIYTIRPGACSVFPVASECCIAAREYELETYDGLAPEVWPWGD
;
A
#
# COMPACT_ATOMS: atom_id res chain seq x y z
N MET A 1 1.32 18.03 7.30
CA MET A 1 2.13 16.80 7.14
C MET A 1 1.58 15.71 8.04
N ALA A 2 1.43 14.49 7.52
CA ALA A 2 1.00 13.34 8.29
C ALA A 2 2.22 12.67 8.93
N ARG A 3 2.19 12.45 10.25
CA ARG A 3 3.23 11.76 11.00
C ARG A 3 2.78 10.34 11.28
N VAL A 4 3.58 9.36 10.87
CA VAL A 4 3.21 7.93 10.93
C VAL A 4 4.36 7.14 11.54
N VAL A 5 4.04 6.11 12.34
CA VAL A 5 5.00 5.08 12.72
C VAL A 5 4.88 3.97 11.68
N ARG A 6 5.81 3.95 10.72
CA ARG A 6 5.85 2.99 9.63
C ARG A 6 6.53 1.69 10.07
N SER A 7 5.96 0.56 9.70
CA SER A 7 6.58 -0.76 9.86
C SER A 7 7.78 -0.91 8.92
N VAL A 8 8.90 -1.40 9.44
CA VAL A 8 10.06 -1.82 8.64
C VAL A 8 9.84 -3.27 8.21
N VAL A 9 10.10 -3.58 6.94
CA VAL A 9 10.00 -4.93 6.40
C VAL A 9 11.35 -5.63 6.48
N ARG A 10 11.40 -6.86 7.00
CA ARG A 10 12.66 -7.63 7.09
C ARG A 10 12.49 -9.07 6.64
N SER A 11 13.53 -9.59 5.97
CA SER A 11 13.56 -10.95 5.43
C SER A 11 14.15 -11.94 6.42
N PHE A 12 13.49 -13.09 6.63
CA PHE A 12 13.93 -14.13 7.54
C PHE A 12 13.87 -15.51 6.88
N LYS A 13 14.94 -16.30 6.99
CA LYS A 13 14.96 -17.72 6.59
C LYS A 13 14.15 -18.57 7.57
N ALA A 14 13.63 -19.71 7.12
CA ALA A 14 12.80 -20.63 7.91
C ALA A 14 13.29 -20.93 9.34
N LYS A 15 14.62 -21.06 9.52
CA LYS A 15 15.24 -21.32 10.82
C LYS A 15 15.13 -20.17 11.83
N TYR A 16 14.99 -18.93 11.36
CA TYR A 16 14.92 -17.71 12.18
C TYR A 16 13.48 -17.25 12.46
N TRP A 17 12.54 -18.19 12.60
CA TRP A 17 11.14 -17.84 12.79
C TRP A 17 10.88 -17.16 14.14
N LYS A 18 11.70 -17.42 15.17
CA LYS A 18 11.55 -16.80 16.49
C LYS A 18 11.93 -15.32 16.45
N GLU A 19 13.02 -15.02 15.77
CA GLU A 19 13.52 -13.67 15.52
C GLU A 19 12.54 -12.89 14.65
N ALA A 20 12.00 -13.53 13.61
CA ALA A 20 10.92 -12.95 12.81
C ALA A 20 9.70 -12.61 13.68
N ALA A 21 9.26 -13.53 14.55
CA ALA A 21 8.14 -13.28 15.45
C ALA A 21 8.43 -12.14 16.45
N ALA A 22 9.64 -12.09 17.01
CA ALA A 22 10.06 -11.02 17.92
C ALA A 22 10.07 -9.66 17.22
N PHE A 23 10.62 -9.60 16.00
CA PHE A 23 10.64 -8.40 15.17
C PHE A 23 9.24 -7.88 14.85
N VAL A 24 8.31 -8.78 14.50
CA VAL A 24 6.91 -8.40 14.23
C VAL A 24 6.19 -7.92 15.48
N LYS A 25 6.48 -8.50 16.67
CA LYS A 25 5.93 -8.01 17.94
C LYS A 25 6.38 -6.60 18.30
N LEU A 26 7.51 -6.15 17.76
CA LEU A 26 7.98 -4.76 17.87
C LEU A 26 7.35 -3.80 16.84
N GLY A 27 6.40 -4.29 16.04
CA GLY A 27 5.65 -3.51 15.03
C GLY A 27 6.20 -3.63 13.60
N GLY A 28 7.26 -4.40 13.37
CA GLY A 28 7.79 -4.64 12.03
C GLY A 28 6.97 -5.65 11.22
N HIS A 29 7.28 -5.79 9.94
CA HIS A 29 6.73 -6.83 9.08
C HIS A 29 7.83 -7.83 8.71
N ALA A 30 7.54 -9.12 8.76
CA ALA A 30 8.49 -10.16 8.38
C ALA A 30 8.09 -10.86 7.09
N VAL A 31 9.03 -10.94 6.15
CA VAL A 31 8.97 -11.85 5.01
C VAL A 31 9.65 -13.14 5.42
N TYR A 32 8.85 -14.14 5.81
CA TYR A 32 9.30 -15.42 6.30
C TYR A 32 9.38 -16.44 5.15
N TRP A 33 10.59 -16.85 4.78
CA TRP A 33 10.84 -17.76 3.67
C TRP A 33 10.82 -19.23 4.12
N GLU A 34 9.78 -19.97 3.71
CA GLU A 34 9.67 -21.43 3.88
C GLU A 34 10.60 -22.17 2.90
N SER A 35 10.79 -21.62 1.70
CA SER A 35 11.79 -22.01 0.72
C SER A 35 12.20 -20.79 -0.12
N PRO A 36 13.19 -20.86 -1.04
CA PRO A 36 13.57 -19.72 -1.87
C PRO A 36 12.42 -19.09 -2.67
N ASN A 37 11.41 -19.88 -3.04
CA ASN A 37 10.25 -19.44 -3.85
C ASN A 37 8.93 -19.55 -3.10
N ARG A 38 8.96 -19.60 -1.78
CA ARG A 38 7.75 -19.69 -0.96
C ARG A 38 7.91 -18.87 0.31
N ALA A 39 7.16 -17.78 0.39
CA ALA A 39 7.19 -16.87 1.52
C ALA A 39 5.81 -16.71 2.17
N ARG A 40 5.84 -16.35 3.45
CA ARG A 40 4.70 -15.78 4.17
C ARG A 40 5.03 -14.36 4.58
N LEU A 41 4.09 -13.45 4.40
CA LEU A 41 4.13 -12.16 5.08
C LEU A 41 3.53 -12.36 6.48
N VAL A 42 4.25 -11.90 7.49
CA VAL A 42 3.85 -11.94 8.89
C VAL A 42 3.81 -10.51 9.40
N VAL A 43 2.66 -10.10 9.94
CA VAL A 43 2.40 -8.74 10.43
C VAL A 43 1.78 -8.79 11.83
N PRO A 44 1.82 -7.68 12.61
CA PRO A 44 1.03 -7.60 13.83
C PRO A 44 -0.43 -7.95 13.53
N ALA A 45 -1.14 -8.59 14.47
CA ALA A 45 -2.55 -8.89 14.26
C ALA A 45 -3.33 -7.58 14.02
N PRO A 46 -4.01 -7.45 12.86
CA PRO A 46 -4.75 -6.25 12.53
C PRO A 46 -5.78 -5.84 13.59
N LYS A 47 -5.92 -4.53 13.81
CA LYS A 47 -6.87 -3.98 14.78
C LYS A 47 -8.24 -3.73 14.12
N GLN A 48 -9.16 -4.69 14.23
CA GLN A 48 -10.52 -4.62 13.65
C GLN A 48 -10.53 -4.34 12.12
N ASN A 49 -11.66 -4.55 11.46
CA ASN A 49 -11.72 -4.44 9.99
C ASN A 49 -11.87 -3.00 9.47
N ASP A 50 -12.07 -2.01 10.34
CA ASP A 50 -12.41 -0.64 9.95
C ASP A 50 -11.29 0.40 10.27
N ASP A 51 -10.15 -0.04 10.81
CA ASP A 51 -8.99 0.84 11.01
C ASP A 51 -8.18 0.95 9.71
N TRP A 52 -8.57 1.89 8.85
CA TRP A 52 -7.88 2.19 7.59
C TRP A 52 -6.46 2.75 7.78
N THR A 53 -6.01 2.98 9.01
CA THR A 53 -4.63 3.39 9.30
C THR A 53 -3.70 2.22 9.63
N ASP A 54 -4.24 1.00 9.74
CA ASP A 54 -3.45 -0.21 10.02
C ASP A 54 -2.57 -0.59 8.82
N LEU A 55 -1.27 -0.25 8.91
CA LEU A 55 -0.31 -0.54 7.85
C LEU A 55 -0.10 -2.05 7.62
N GLY A 56 -0.42 -2.90 8.60
CA GLY A 56 -0.37 -4.36 8.46
C GLY A 56 -1.45 -4.86 7.49
N ILE A 57 -2.69 -4.39 7.64
CA ILE A 57 -3.80 -4.66 6.70
C ILE A 57 -3.40 -4.22 5.29
N TRP A 58 -2.89 -2.99 5.17
CA TRP A 58 -2.52 -2.47 3.86
C TRP A 58 -1.32 -3.18 3.23
N SER A 59 -0.42 -3.75 4.03
CA SER A 59 0.67 -4.59 3.52
C SER A 59 0.16 -5.90 2.91
N ILE A 60 -1.00 -6.38 3.37
CA ILE A 60 -1.72 -7.56 2.83
C ILE A 60 -2.51 -7.15 1.57
N PHE A 61 -3.25 -6.03 1.62
CA PHE A 61 -4.01 -5.52 0.48
C PHE A 61 -3.13 -5.20 -0.72
N ASP A 62 -1.93 -4.67 -0.49
CA ASP A 62 -0.92 -4.41 -1.53
C ASP A 62 -0.41 -5.69 -2.21
N LEU A 63 -0.68 -6.87 -1.65
CA LEU A 63 -0.41 -8.16 -2.28
C LEU A 63 -1.65 -8.75 -3.00
N GLY A 64 -2.72 -7.97 -3.17
CA GLY A 64 -3.96 -8.42 -3.80
C GLY A 64 -4.77 -9.39 -2.94
N LEU A 65 -4.53 -9.40 -1.62
CA LEU A 65 -5.19 -10.28 -0.67
C LEU A 65 -6.17 -9.50 0.21
N ASP A 66 -7.28 -10.10 0.60
CA ASP A 66 -8.29 -9.51 1.50
C ASP A 66 -8.49 -10.29 2.80
N ARG A 67 -7.71 -11.37 2.99
CA ARG A 67 -7.86 -12.33 4.08
C ARG A 67 -6.52 -12.70 4.68
N TRP A 68 -6.53 -12.95 6.00
CA TRP A 68 -5.37 -13.40 6.76
C TRP A 68 -5.75 -14.41 7.84
N THR A 69 -4.73 -15.08 8.37
CA THR A 69 -4.90 -15.99 9.52
C THR A 69 -4.10 -15.48 10.69
N VAL A 70 -4.77 -15.14 11.78
CA VAL A 70 -4.13 -14.94 13.10
C VAL A 70 -3.83 -16.32 13.68
N ARG A 71 -2.54 -16.62 13.87
CA ARG A 71 -2.11 -17.95 14.34
C ARG A 71 -2.43 -18.12 15.82
N LYS A 72 -3.05 -19.23 16.20
CA LYS A 72 -3.32 -19.57 17.62
C LYS A 72 -2.10 -20.22 18.29
N ASP A 73 -1.39 -21.06 17.55
CA ASP A 73 -0.28 -21.88 18.02
C ASP A 73 0.83 -22.04 16.95
N GLY A 74 1.87 -22.79 17.32
CA GLY A 74 3.00 -23.10 16.44
C GLY A 74 3.88 -21.87 16.18
N LYS A 75 4.22 -21.63 14.91
CA LYS A 75 4.97 -20.44 14.51
C LYS A 75 4.05 -19.22 14.48
N PHE A 76 4.56 -18.10 14.98
CA PHE A 76 3.90 -16.78 14.97
C PHE A 76 2.60 -16.67 15.77
N PRO A 77 2.46 -17.28 16.96
CA PRO A 77 1.22 -17.22 17.73
C PRO A 77 0.85 -15.76 18.06
N GLY A 78 -0.42 -15.41 17.87
CA GLY A 78 -0.95 -14.06 18.03
C GLY A 78 -0.63 -13.09 16.89
N LEU A 79 0.05 -13.52 15.83
CA LEU A 79 0.38 -12.68 14.67
C LEU A 79 -0.43 -13.09 13.45
N ALA A 80 -0.69 -12.13 12.57
CA ALA A 80 -1.34 -12.39 11.30
C ALA A 80 -0.33 -12.90 10.26
N THR A 81 -0.75 -13.90 9.49
CA THR A 81 0.07 -14.50 8.45
C THR A 81 -0.75 -14.66 7.17
N VAL A 82 -0.10 -14.42 6.03
CA VAL A 82 -0.62 -14.71 4.69
C VAL A 82 0.44 -15.42 3.85
N LYS A 83 0.03 -16.29 2.93
CA LYS A 83 0.94 -16.77 1.89
C LYS A 83 1.14 -15.60 0.91
N VAL A 84 2.39 -15.27 0.60
CA VAL A 84 2.68 -14.30 -0.47
C VAL A 84 2.36 -14.98 -1.81
N PRO A 85 1.54 -14.38 -2.69
CA PRO A 85 1.33 -14.86 -4.03
C PRO A 85 2.64 -15.02 -4.80
N ASP A 86 2.72 -16.02 -5.68
CA ASP A 86 3.97 -16.37 -6.35
C ASP A 86 4.44 -15.23 -7.28
N ASP A 87 3.50 -14.56 -7.94
CA ASP A 87 3.71 -13.35 -8.75
C ASP A 87 4.05 -12.11 -7.92
N ALA A 88 3.75 -12.09 -6.62
CA ALA A 88 4.06 -10.99 -5.71
C ALA A 88 5.37 -11.19 -4.91
N LEU A 89 6.12 -12.26 -5.15
CA LEU A 89 7.38 -12.53 -4.42
C LEU A 89 8.43 -11.43 -4.63
N HIS A 90 8.48 -10.84 -5.83
CA HIS A 90 9.40 -9.75 -6.14
C HIS A 90 9.08 -8.48 -5.32
N ILE A 91 7.80 -8.20 -5.08
CA ILE A 91 7.34 -7.07 -4.25
C ILE A 91 7.91 -7.19 -2.85
N VAL A 92 7.70 -8.33 -2.17
CA VAL A 92 8.16 -8.49 -0.77
C VAL A 92 9.68 -8.55 -0.65
N ARG A 93 10.41 -8.97 -1.69
CA ARG A 93 11.88 -8.84 -1.75
C ARG A 93 12.28 -7.37 -1.80
N ARG A 94 11.70 -6.59 -2.71
CA ARG A 94 11.97 -5.14 -2.82
C ARG A 94 11.68 -4.42 -1.51
N ARG A 95 10.56 -4.72 -0.84
CA ARG A 95 10.24 -4.15 0.47
C ARG A 95 11.34 -4.40 1.51
N ALA A 96 11.80 -5.65 1.61
CA ALA A 96 12.83 -6.04 2.58
C ALA A 96 14.23 -5.49 2.24
N GLU A 97 14.56 -5.36 0.96
CA GLU A 97 15.79 -4.74 0.48
C GLU A 97 15.82 -3.25 0.80
N ARG A 98 14.78 -2.51 0.38
CA ARG A 98 14.60 -1.08 0.68
C ARG A 98 14.82 -0.80 2.16
N ASP A 99 14.17 -1.60 3.00
CA ASP A 99 14.13 -1.39 4.44
C ASP A 99 15.38 -1.93 5.18
N SER A 100 16.32 -2.57 4.47
CA SER A 100 17.47 -3.26 5.08
C SER A 100 18.44 -2.34 5.84
N ILE A 101 18.47 -1.04 5.53
CA ILE A 101 19.29 -0.04 6.22
C ILE A 101 18.65 0.50 7.49
N HIS A 102 17.40 0.13 7.78
CA HIS A 102 16.69 0.59 8.96
C HIS A 102 16.88 -0.43 10.08
N PRO A 103 17.60 -0.09 11.17
CA PRO A 103 17.94 -1.08 12.20
C PRO A 103 16.72 -1.54 13.01
N GLU A 104 15.81 -0.61 13.30
CA GLU A 104 14.63 -0.84 14.14
C GLU A 104 13.47 -1.51 13.38
N ALA A 105 12.51 -2.05 14.14
CA ALA A 105 11.30 -2.67 13.59
C ALA A 105 10.28 -1.65 13.06
N THR A 106 10.36 -0.40 13.51
CA THR A 106 9.50 0.69 13.05
C THR A 106 10.30 1.98 12.90
N ARG A 107 9.76 2.92 12.12
CA ARG A 107 10.33 4.25 11.92
C ARG A 107 9.28 5.33 11.94
N LYS A 108 9.60 6.47 12.55
CA LYS A 108 8.77 7.67 12.47
C LYS A 108 9.06 8.38 11.15
N VAL A 109 8.03 8.58 10.34
CA VAL A 109 8.10 9.27 9.05
C VAL A 109 7.08 10.41 9.00
N SER A 110 7.37 11.42 8.19
CA SER A 110 6.49 12.57 7.98
C SER A 110 6.35 12.83 6.49
N PHE A 111 5.14 12.71 5.97
CA PHE A 111 4.85 12.94 4.55
C PHE A 111 3.87 14.09 4.36
N ASP A 112 4.12 14.90 3.32
CA ASP A 112 3.16 15.89 2.84
C ASP A 112 2.40 15.36 1.62
N CYS A 113 1.22 14.79 1.87
CA CYS A 113 0.36 14.25 0.83
C CYS A 113 -0.19 15.32 -0.11
N LEU A 114 -0.21 16.59 0.31
CA LEU A 114 -0.64 17.71 -0.53
C LEU A 114 0.49 18.24 -1.42
N ALA A 115 1.71 17.75 -1.25
CA ALA A 115 2.87 18.15 -2.03
C ALA A 115 3.32 17.09 -3.05
N CYS A 116 3.23 15.79 -2.73
CA CYS A 116 3.84 14.73 -3.57
C CYS A 116 2.98 14.31 -4.78
N GLY A 117 1.68 14.06 -4.61
CA GLY A 117 0.81 13.58 -5.68
C GLY A 117 1.14 12.19 -6.26
N ALA A 118 1.97 11.39 -5.58
CA ALA A 118 2.43 10.08 -6.07
C ALA A 118 1.26 9.10 -6.29
N CYS A 119 0.39 8.91 -5.30
CA CYS A 119 -0.76 7.99 -5.41
C CYS A 119 -1.86 8.45 -6.40
N CYS A 120 -1.71 9.65 -7.00
CA CYS A 120 -2.60 10.17 -8.03
C CYS A 120 -2.09 9.88 -9.45
N ARG A 121 -1.17 8.92 -9.59
CA ARG A 121 -0.57 8.48 -10.85
C ARG A 121 -0.59 6.95 -10.89
N ASP A 122 -0.85 6.41 -12.07
CA ASP A 122 -0.85 4.97 -12.38
C ASP A 122 -1.60 4.08 -11.37
N ASN A 123 -2.64 4.62 -10.76
CA ASN A 123 -3.47 3.95 -9.77
C ASN A 123 -4.91 3.78 -10.29
N GLU A 124 -5.42 2.55 -10.25
CA GLU A 124 -6.80 2.24 -10.64
C GLU A 124 -7.75 2.42 -9.45
N VAL A 125 -8.62 3.43 -9.55
CA VAL A 125 -9.59 3.74 -8.49
C VAL A 125 -10.97 3.27 -8.94
N VAL A 126 -11.49 2.24 -8.27
CA VAL A 126 -12.88 1.80 -8.41
C VAL A 126 -13.79 2.77 -7.66
N LEU A 127 -14.89 3.17 -8.30
CA LEU A 127 -15.95 3.97 -7.71
C LEU A 127 -17.08 3.06 -7.23
N ASP A 128 -17.30 3.03 -5.93
CA ASP A 128 -18.43 2.32 -5.32
C ASP A 128 -19.73 3.15 -5.41
N ASP A 129 -20.82 2.65 -4.81
CA ASP A 129 -22.11 3.34 -4.84
C ASP A 129 -22.14 4.59 -3.95
N GLU A 130 -21.34 4.62 -2.88
CA GLU A 130 -21.20 5.79 -2.01
C GLU A 130 -20.45 6.92 -2.74
N ASP A 131 -19.43 6.60 -3.53
CA ASP A 131 -18.72 7.54 -4.40
C ASP A 131 -19.66 8.16 -5.43
N LYS A 132 -20.53 7.35 -6.03
CA LYS A 132 -21.53 7.83 -7.00
C LYS A 132 -22.55 8.74 -6.33
N ALA A 133 -23.03 8.38 -5.14
CA ALA A 133 -23.94 9.22 -4.37
C ALA A 133 -23.28 10.56 -4.01
N ARG A 134 -22.05 10.52 -3.49
CA ARG A 134 -21.25 11.71 -3.13
C ARG A 134 -21.07 12.67 -4.30
N PHE A 135 -20.79 12.15 -5.50
CA PHE A 135 -20.69 13.00 -6.69
C PHE A 135 -22.02 13.62 -7.10
N ARG A 136 -23.14 12.89 -6.99
CA ARG A 136 -24.48 13.44 -7.30
C ARG A 136 -24.89 14.53 -6.31
N GLU A 137 -24.70 14.29 -5.01
CA GLU A 137 -24.99 15.26 -3.94
C GLU A 137 -24.17 16.54 -4.10
N ALA A 138 -22.93 16.42 -4.58
CA ALA A 138 -22.07 17.55 -4.88
C ALA A 138 -22.41 18.28 -6.20
N GLY A 139 -23.45 17.86 -6.93
CA GLY A 139 -23.79 18.41 -8.24
C GLY A 139 -22.75 18.10 -9.33
N ARG A 140 -21.94 17.05 -9.13
CA ARG A 140 -20.80 16.65 -9.98
C ARG A 140 -21.00 15.27 -10.62
N GLU A 141 -22.22 14.96 -11.03
CA GLU A 141 -22.53 13.71 -11.73
C GLU A 141 -21.78 13.58 -13.08
N ASP A 142 -21.25 14.69 -13.62
CA ASP A 142 -20.32 14.68 -14.76
C ASP A 142 -19.11 13.77 -14.51
N LEU A 143 -18.65 13.66 -13.26
CA LEU A 143 -17.51 12.80 -12.87
C LEU A 143 -17.78 11.30 -13.07
N LEU A 144 -19.04 10.90 -13.23
CA LEU A 144 -19.42 9.52 -13.53
C LEU A 144 -19.44 9.20 -15.04
N LYS A 145 -19.01 10.14 -15.88
CA LYS A 145 -18.99 10.03 -17.33
C LYS A 145 -17.57 10.25 -17.86
N LYS A 146 -17.36 9.89 -19.13
CA LYS A 146 -16.13 10.26 -19.86
C LYS A 146 -15.99 11.80 -19.88
N PRO A 147 -14.77 12.33 -19.78
CA PRO A 147 -13.49 11.61 -19.75
C PRO A 147 -13.07 11.14 -18.36
N TRP A 148 -13.82 11.42 -17.28
CA TRP A 148 -13.39 11.24 -15.88
C TRP A 148 -13.48 9.80 -15.36
N SER A 149 -14.46 9.05 -15.86
CA SER A 149 -14.65 7.65 -15.50
C SER A 149 -15.05 6.80 -16.71
N LYS A 150 -14.90 5.49 -16.56
CA LYS A 150 -15.38 4.50 -17.53
C LYS A 150 -15.85 3.23 -16.81
N ARG A 151 -16.67 2.44 -17.50
CA ARG A 151 -16.94 1.06 -17.06
C ARG A 151 -15.79 0.14 -17.48
N LYS A 152 -15.36 -0.71 -16.57
CA LYS A 152 -14.36 -1.78 -16.78
C LYS A 152 -14.76 -2.96 -15.89
N ASP A 153 -14.92 -4.14 -16.49
CA ASP A 153 -15.23 -5.39 -15.78
C ASP A 153 -16.41 -5.30 -14.81
N GLY A 154 -17.51 -4.68 -15.26
CA GLY A 154 -18.73 -4.48 -14.46
C GLY A 154 -18.64 -3.37 -13.40
N LYS A 155 -17.46 -2.78 -13.19
CA LYS A 155 -17.21 -1.70 -12.23
C LYS A 155 -17.10 -0.36 -12.95
N VAL A 156 -17.32 0.74 -12.22
CA VAL A 156 -16.97 2.09 -12.69
C VAL A 156 -15.62 2.44 -12.10
N ILE A 157 -14.68 2.89 -12.92
CA ILE A 157 -13.35 3.30 -12.48
C ILE A 157 -13.06 4.74 -12.90
N LEU A 158 -12.26 5.45 -12.12
CA LEU A 158 -11.62 6.68 -12.59
C LEU A 158 -10.67 6.35 -13.74
N THR A 159 -10.61 7.26 -14.70
CA THR A 159 -9.63 7.22 -15.78
C THR A 159 -8.39 8.03 -15.40
N LEU A 160 -7.29 7.70 -16.06
CA LEU A 160 -6.05 8.47 -16.03
C LEU A 160 -5.87 9.15 -17.39
N LYS A 161 -5.12 10.25 -17.39
CA LYS A 161 -4.59 10.85 -18.62
C LYS A 161 -3.62 9.89 -19.28
N GLU A 162 -3.30 10.14 -20.55
CA GLU A 162 -2.32 9.34 -21.30
C GLU A 162 -0.96 9.23 -20.60
N ASN A 163 -0.55 10.27 -19.87
CA ASN A 163 0.68 10.28 -19.09
C ASN A 163 0.54 9.69 -17.66
N GLY A 164 -0.43 8.81 -17.43
CA GLY A 164 -0.64 8.15 -16.14
C GLY A 164 -1.22 9.02 -15.02
N ARG A 165 -1.30 10.34 -15.21
CA ARG A 165 -1.79 11.26 -14.15
C ARG A 165 -3.30 11.23 -14.03
N CYS A 166 -3.81 11.25 -12.79
CA CYS A 166 -5.22 11.48 -12.52
C CYS A 166 -5.71 12.77 -13.17
N HIS A 167 -6.91 12.73 -13.76
CA HIS A 167 -7.55 13.91 -14.35
C HIS A 167 -7.74 15.08 -13.37
N HIS A 168 -7.86 14.78 -12.07
CA HIS A 168 -8.06 15.77 -11.02
C HIS A 168 -6.76 16.24 -10.34
N LEU A 169 -5.59 15.72 -10.74
CA LEU A 169 -4.31 16.18 -10.20
C LEU A 169 -3.92 17.51 -10.85
N LYS A 170 -3.94 18.59 -10.07
CA LYS A 170 -3.52 19.93 -10.51
C LYS A 170 -2.00 20.04 -10.62
N ARG A 171 -1.53 21.17 -11.17
CA ARG A 171 -0.09 21.47 -11.32
C ARG A 171 0.64 21.58 -9.98
N ASP A 172 -0.05 22.02 -8.92
CA ASP A 172 0.45 22.13 -7.55
C ASP A 172 0.32 20.81 -6.76
N ASN A 173 0.10 19.68 -7.44
CA ASN A 173 -0.16 18.35 -6.87
C ASN A 173 -1.38 18.23 -5.94
N LYS A 174 -2.23 19.27 -5.86
CA LYS A 174 -3.49 19.20 -5.10
C LYS A 174 -4.61 18.62 -5.95
N CYS A 175 -5.53 17.90 -5.31
CA CYS A 175 -6.71 17.35 -5.98
C CYS A 175 -7.74 18.44 -6.27
N ALA A 176 -8.26 18.50 -7.49
CA ALA A 176 -9.32 19.41 -7.90
C ALA A 176 -10.70 19.08 -7.29
N ILE A 177 -10.89 17.83 -6.83
CA ILE A 177 -12.14 17.36 -6.20
C ILE A 177 -11.91 16.94 -4.74
N TYR A 178 -10.96 17.58 -4.05
CA TYR A 178 -10.44 17.12 -2.76
C TYR A 178 -11.52 16.82 -1.71
N THR A 179 -12.55 17.67 -1.63
CA THR A 179 -13.66 17.58 -0.66
C THR A 179 -14.64 16.46 -0.95
N ILE A 180 -14.69 15.96 -2.18
CA ILE A 180 -15.63 14.92 -2.63
C ILE A 180 -14.88 13.70 -3.18
N ARG A 181 -13.61 13.52 -2.82
CA ARG A 181 -12.77 12.41 -3.32
C ARG A 181 -13.45 11.05 -3.11
N PRO A 182 -13.18 10.08 -3.99
CA PRO A 182 -13.60 8.71 -3.76
C PRO A 182 -13.11 8.17 -2.42
N GLY A 183 -13.80 7.17 -1.87
CA GLY A 183 -13.47 6.51 -0.61
C GLY A 183 -12.04 6.00 -0.64
N ALA A 184 -11.67 5.23 -1.67
CA ALA A 184 -10.33 4.71 -1.87
C ALA A 184 -9.23 5.79 -1.88
N CYS A 185 -9.50 6.98 -2.42
CA CYS A 185 -8.55 8.10 -2.41
C CYS A 185 -8.47 8.81 -1.04
N SER A 186 -9.54 8.73 -0.25
CA SER A 186 -9.68 9.41 1.04
C SER A 186 -9.07 8.59 2.18
N VAL A 187 -9.22 7.26 2.12
CA VAL A 187 -8.68 6.32 3.12
C VAL A 187 -7.30 5.79 2.77
N PHE A 188 -6.71 6.21 1.65
CA PHE A 188 -5.39 5.74 1.23
C PHE A 188 -4.34 6.04 2.32
N PRO A 189 -3.74 5.00 2.92
CA PRO A 189 -2.90 5.12 4.11
C PRO A 189 -1.58 5.79 3.77
N VAL A 190 -1.22 6.79 4.56
CA VAL A 190 0.09 7.41 4.47
C VAL A 190 1.15 6.41 4.99
N ALA A 191 2.26 6.29 4.28
CA ALA A 191 3.39 5.41 4.62
C ALA A 191 3.13 3.89 4.52
N SER A 192 2.01 3.46 3.93
CA SER A 192 1.84 2.05 3.55
C SER A 192 2.79 1.62 2.43
N GLU A 193 2.86 0.33 2.16
CA GLU A 193 3.69 -0.22 1.09
C GLU A 193 3.31 0.32 -0.30
N CYS A 194 2.01 0.43 -0.62
CA CYS A 194 1.56 1.08 -1.86
C CYS A 194 1.93 2.57 -1.91
N CYS A 195 1.92 3.26 -0.77
CA CYS A 195 2.29 4.67 -0.65
C CYS A 195 3.79 4.89 -0.88
N ILE A 196 4.63 4.00 -0.34
CA ILE A 196 6.08 4.04 -0.56
C ILE A 196 6.38 3.66 -2.01
N ALA A 197 5.82 2.56 -2.51
CA ALA A 197 5.99 2.11 -3.88
C ALA A 197 5.64 3.22 -4.88
N ALA A 198 4.48 3.89 -4.74
CA ALA A 198 4.12 4.99 -5.62
C ALA A 198 5.13 6.16 -5.60
N ARG A 199 5.80 6.45 -4.47
CA ARG A 199 6.85 7.48 -4.43
C ARG A 199 8.13 7.04 -5.12
N GLU A 200 8.47 5.76 -5.01
CA GLU A 200 9.60 5.20 -5.72
C GLU A 200 9.35 5.25 -7.23
N TYR A 201 8.19 4.74 -7.68
CA TYR A 201 7.81 4.69 -9.10
C TYR A 201 7.61 6.06 -9.74
N GLU A 202 6.91 6.97 -9.08
CA GLU A 202 6.48 8.20 -9.73
C GLU A 202 7.42 9.38 -9.53
N LEU A 203 8.22 9.34 -8.46
CA LEU A 203 8.98 10.49 -7.98
C LEU A 203 10.45 10.16 -7.70
N GLU A 204 10.89 8.92 -7.92
CA GLU A 204 12.25 8.44 -7.60
C GLU A 204 12.67 8.83 -6.16
N THR A 205 11.70 8.81 -5.25
CA THR A 205 11.90 9.20 -3.84
C THR A 205 11.83 7.96 -2.96
N TYR A 206 12.95 7.66 -2.29
CA TYR A 206 13.14 6.41 -1.56
C TYR A 206 13.05 6.61 -0.04
N ASP A 207 12.25 5.78 0.64
CA ASP A 207 12.26 5.64 2.10
C ASP A 207 13.05 4.39 2.49
N GLY A 208 14.36 4.44 2.25
CA GLY A 208 15.28 3.32 2.41
C GLY A 208 16.34 3.29 1.31
N LEU A 209 16.86 2.10 1.01
CA LEU A 209 17.75 1.91 -0.14
C LEU A 209 17.00 2.12 -1.46
N ALA A 210 17.58 2.95 -2.32
CA ALA A 210 17.25 2.97 -3.74
C ALA A 210 17.60 1.60 -4.35
N PRO A 211 16.83 1.11 -5.33
CA PRO A 211 17.18 -0.14 -6.01
C PRO A 211 18.44 0.07 -6.87
N GLU A 212 19.30 -0.95 -6.93
CA GLU A 212 20.49 -0.92 -7.79
C GLU A 212 20.12 -0.96 -9.29
N VAL A 213 19.03 -1.66 -9.62
CA VAL A 213 18.46 -1.76 -10.97
C VAL A 213 16.95 -1.58 -10.85
N TRP A 214 16.35 -0.73 -11.69
CA TRP A 214 14.90 -0.59 -11.70
C TRP A 214 14.25 -1.86 -12.23
N PRO A 215 13.27 -2.46 -11.53
CA PRO A 215 12.61 -3.67 -12.05
C PRO A 215 11.76 -3.43 -13.31
N TRP A 216 11.52 -2.16 -13.71
CA TRP A 216 10.63 -1.81 -14.83
C TRP A 216 11.15 -0.69 -15.74
N GLY A 217 12.47 -0.48 -15.81
CA GLY A 217 13.08 0.59 -16.61
C GLY A 217 14.15 0.04 -17.52
N ASP A 218 13.89 0.15 -18.83
CA ASP A 218 14.64 -0.28 -20.03
C ASP A 218 15.50 -1.56 -19.95
#